data_AF-A0A7V6WI25-F1
#
_entry.id   AF-A0A7V6WI25-F1
#
_cell.length_a   1.000
_cell.length_b   1.000
_cell.length_c   1.000
_cell.angle_alpha   90.00
_cell.angle_beta   90.00
_cell.angle_gamma   90.00
#
_symmetry.space_group_name_H-M   'P 1'
#
loop_
_entity.id
_entity.type
_entity.pdbx_description
1 polymer ?
#
loop_
_entity_poly.entity_id
_entity_poly.type
_entity_poly.pdbx_seq_one_letter_code
_entity_poly.pdbx_strand_id
1 'polypeptide(L)' 'MAQITTKIATMVDMLPEREQLLAFELIKRMVLAWDSDFTKLTPAERERLEKADIELANNEILQHDDVW' A
#
# COMPACT_ATOMS: atom_id res chain seq x y z
N MET A 1 7.98 -3.40 -8.04
CA MET A 1 7.26 -2.22 -8.56
C MET A 1 7.29 -2.25 -10.08
N ALA A 2 6.21 -1.86 -10.76
CA ALA A 2 6.23 -1.76 -12.21
C ALA A 2 7.23 -0.67 -12.65
N GLN A 3 7.99 -0.90 -13.72
CA GLN A 3 8.97 0.07 -14.25
C GLN A 3 8.37 1.46 -14.51
N ILE A 4 7.07 1.49 -14.86
CA ILE A 4 6.31 2.72 -15.11
C ILE A 4 6.14 3.53 -13.82
N THR A 5 5.80 2.88 -12.70
CA THR A 5 5.63 3.55 -11.40
C THR A 5 6.91 4.25 -10.96
N THR A 6 8.06 3.59 -11.12
CA THR A 6 9.36 4.17 -10.78
C THR A 6 9.66 5.40 -11.64
N LYS A 7 9.43 5.33 -12.95
CA LYS A 7 9.64 6.48 -13.84
C LYS A 7 8.75 7.67 -13.48
N ILE A 8 7.48 7.44 -13.16
CA ILE A 8 6.54 8.50 -12.74
C ILE A 8 7.04 9.15 -11.44
N ALA A 9 7.45 8.35 -10.45
CA ALA A 9 7.97 8.88 -9.18
C ALA A 9 9.20 9.77 -9.41
N THR A 10 10.16 9.32 -10.24
CA THR A 10 11.33 10.13 -10.59
C THR A 10 10.96 11.42 -11.33
N MET A 11 9.97 11.36 -12.23
CA MET A 11 9.52 12.56 -12.95
C MET A 11 8.86 13.57 -12.02
N VAL A 12 8.05 13.13 -11.07
CA VAL A 12 7.41 14.02 -10.08
C VAL A 12 8.46 14.65 -9.16
N ASP A 13 9.46 13.88 -8.73
CA ASP A 13 10.54 14.36 -7.86
C ASP A 13 11.39 15.49 -8.50
N MET A 14 11.53 15.48 -9.83
CA MET A 14 12.24 16.54 -10.57
C MET A 14 11.43 17.84 -10.72
N LEU A 15 10.14 17.86 -10.39
CA LEU A 15 9.29 19.05 -10.53
C LEU A 15 9.51 20.04 -9.37
N PRO A 16 9.21 21.34 -9.58
CA PRO A 16 9.15 22.31 -8.49
C PRO A 16 8.09 21.94 -7.45
N GLU A 17 8.29 22.33 -6.19
CA GLU A 17 7.43 21.99 -5.04
C GLU A 17 5.94 22.25 -5.28
N ARG A 18 5.60 23.36 -5.97
CA ARG A 18 4.21 23.69 -6.32
C ARG A 18 3.55 22.62 -7.20
N GLU A 19 4.28 22.10 -8.17
CA GLU A 19 3.76 21.08 -9.08
C GLU A 19 3.78 19.69 -8.45
N GLN A 20 4.70 19.43 -7.52
CA GLN A 20 4.67 18.23 -6.68
C GLN A 20 3.41 18.19 -5.81
N LEU A 21 3.03 19.32 -5.21
CA LEU A 21 1.78 19.44 -4.43
C LEU A 21 0.55 19.17 -5.29
N LEU A 22 0.51 19.73 -6.51
CA LEU A 22 -0.59 19.48 -7.44
C LEU A 22 -0.66 17.99 -7.84
N ALA A 23 0.49 17.38 -8.17
CA ALA A 23 0.57 15.96 -8.48
C ALA A 23 0.11 15.10 -7.30
N PHE A 24 0.50 15.45 -6.08
CA PHE A 24 0.07 14.75 -4.86
C PHE A 24 -1.45 14.83 -4.66
N GLU A 25 -2.06 16.01 -4.80
CA GLU A 25 -3.52 16.16 -4.67
C GLU A 25 -4.27 15.37 -5.75
N LEU A 26 -3.77 15.36 -6.98
CA LEU A 26 -4.35 14.60 -8.08
C LEU A 26 -4.28 13.09 -7.80
N ILE A 27 -3.10 12.58 -7.44
CA ILE A 27 -2.89 11.17 -7.12
C ILE A 27 -3.78 10.77 -5.94
N LYS A 28 -3.85 11.60 -4.88
CA LYS A 28 -4.71 11.37 -3.73
C LYS A 28 -6.19 11.23 -4.13
N ARG A 29 -6.69 12.10 -5.01
CA ARG A 29 -8.07 11.99 -5.52
C ARG A 29 -8.28 10.73 -6.36
N MET A 30 -7.30 10.34 -7.18
CA MET A 30 -7.36 9.10 -7.96
C MET A 30 -7.38 7.86 -7.06
N VAL A 31 -6.57 7.84 -6.00
CA VAL A 31 -6.56 6.75 -5.01
C VAL A 31 -7.89 6.69 -4.28
N LEU A 32 -8.43 7.82 -3.81
CA LEU A 32 -9.74 7.85 -3.14
C LEU A 32 -10.90 7.42 -4.04
N ALA A 33 -10.86 7.76 -5.33
CA ALA A 33 -11.87 7.32 -6.29
C ALA A 33 -11.73 5.83 -6.63
N TRP A 34 -10.50 5.31 -6.63
CA TRP A 34 -10.22 3.91 -6.90
C TRP A 34 -10.48 3.01 -5.69
N ASP A 35 -10.21 3.51 -4.49
CA ASP A 35 -10.40 2.82 -3.22
C ASP A 35 -10.72 3.84 -2.12
N SER A 36 -12.01 4.14 -1.95
CA SER A 36 -12.48 5.12 -0.97
C SER A 36 -12.22 4.71 0.46
N ASP A 37 -12.20 3.39 0.70
CA ASP A 37 -12.17 2.81 2.03
C ASP A 37 -10.81 2.15 2.34
N PHE A 38 -9.83 2.31 1.44
CA PHE A 38 -8.47 1.74 1.54
C PHE A 38 -8.47 0.21 1.79
N THR A 39 -9.48 -0.49 1.28
CA THR A 39 -9.68 -1.94 1.52
C THR A 39 -9.09 -2.81 0.41
N LYS A 40 -8.62 -2.22 -0.69
CA LYS A 40 -8.10 -2.97 -1.82
C LYS A 40 -6.68 -3.43 -1.55
N LEU A 41 -6.57 -4.72 -1.27
CA LEU A 41 -5.29 -5.41 -1.15
C LEU A 41 -4.67 -5.62 -2.53
N THR A 42 -3.36 -5.38 -2.64
CA THR A 42 -2.58 -5.92 -3.73
C THR A 42 -2.58 -7.46 -3.67
N PRO A 43 -2.33 -8.18 -4.78
CA PRO A 43 -2.29 -9.65 -4.77
C PRO A 43 -1.31 -10.21 -3.73
N ALA A 44 -0.16 -9.55 -3.54
CA ALA A 44 0.84 -9.95 -2.55
C ALA A 44 0.37 -9.70 -1.11
N GLU A 45 -0.35 -8.62 -0.84
CA GLU A 45 -0.93 -8.37 0.48
C GLU A 45 -2.07 -9.34 0.79
N ARG A 46 -2.87 -9.70 -0.22
CA ARG A 46 -3.90 -10.73 -0.08
C ARG A 46 -3.30 -12.09 0.28
N GLU A 47 -2.25 -12.51 -0.43
CA GLU A 47 -1.56 -13.78 -0.14
C GLU A 47 -1.00 -13.82 1.29
N ARG A 48 -0.45 -12.69 1.77
CA ARG A 48 0.01 -12.58 3.17
C ARG A 48 -1.15 -12.66 4.16
N LEU A 49 -2.28 -12.02 3.85
CA LEU A 49 -3.46 -12.04 4.71
C LEU A 49 -4.01 -13.47 4.80
N GLU A 50 -4.15 -14.17 3.67
CA GLU A 50 -4.59 -15.57 3.63
C GLU A 50 -3.64 -16.49 4.41
N LYS A 51 -2.32 -16.29 4.28
CA LYS A 51 -1.33 -17.03 5.07
C LYS A 51 -1.49 -16.79 6.57
N ALA A 52 -1.69 -15.54 6.98
CA ALA A 52 -1.93 -15.18 8.37
C ALA A 52 -3.24 -15.79 8.91
N ASP A 53 -4.30 -15.81 8.10
CA ASP A 53 -5.58 -16.46 8.47
C ASP A 53 -5.40 -17.98 8.69
N ILE A 54 -4.57 -18.63 7.87
CA ILE A 54 -4.23 -20.04 8.03
C ILE A 54 -3.41 -20.28 9.30
N GLU A 55 -2.40 -19.44 9.57
CA GLU A 55 -1.57 -19.53 10.79
C GLU A 55 -2.42 -19.32 12.05
N LEU A 56 -3.37 -18.38 12.00
CA LEU A 56 -4.36 -18.14 13.07
C LEU A 56 -5.26 -19.36 13.28
N ALA A 57 -5.77 -19.97 12.20
CA ALA A 57 -6.61 -21.18 12.28
C ALA A 57 -5.84 -22.40 12.79
N ASN A 58 -4.55 -22.50 12.49
CA ASN A 58 -3.66 -23.56 12.96
C ASN A 58 -3.12 -23.32 14.38
N ASN A 59 -3.52 -22.21 15.03
CA ASN A 59 -3.04 -21.82 16.35
C ASN A 59 -1.51 -21.57 16.40
N GLU A 60 -0.89 -21.29 15.25
CA GLU A 60 0.54 -20.96 15.07
C GLU A 60 0.82 -19.47 15.32
N ILE A 61 0.12 -18.89 16.29
CA ILE A 61 0.18 -17.48 16.64
C ILE A 61 0.74 -17.32 18.05
N LEU A 62 1.63 -16.35 18.22
CA LEU A 62 2.16 -15.96 19.53
C LEU A 62 1.37 -14.74 20.01
N GLN A 63 0.92 -14.75 21.27
CA GLN A 63 0.35 -13.53 21.83
C GLN A 63 1.47 -12.52 22.08
N HIS A 64 1.14 -11.25 21.96
CA HIS A 64 2.12 -10.18 22.16
C HIS A 64 2.77 -10.26 23.56
N ASP A 65 1.99 -10.68 24.55
CA ASP A 65 2.43 -10.86 25.94
C ASP A 65 3.41 -12.03 26.12
N ASP A 66 3.48 -12.99 25.18
CA ASP A 66 4.41 -14.13 25.24
C ASP A 66 5.80 -13.77 24.69
N VAL A 67 5.94 -12.61 24.03
CA VAL A 67 7.17 -12.16 23.35
C VAL A 67 7.97 -11.17 24.21
N TRP A 68 7.39 -10.61 25.28
CA TRP A 68 7.99 -9.56 26.12
C TRP A 68 8.07 -9.95 27.60
#